data_AF-A0A536WED4-F1
#
_entry.id   AF-A0A536WED4-F1
#
_cell.length_a   1.000
_cell.length_b   1.000
_cell.length_c   1.000
_cell.angle_alpha   90.00
_cell.angle_beta   90.00
_cell.angle_gamma   90.00
#
_symmetry.space_group_name_H-M   'P 1'
#
loop_
_entity.id
_entity.type
_entity.pdbx_description
1 polymer ?
#
loop_
_entity_poly.entity_id
_entity_poly.type
_entity_poly.pdbx_seq_one_letter_code
_entity_poly.pdbx_strand_id
1 'polypeptide(L)'
;QIERAGDKRLLAFHICDWLVPTTDLLTDRGMMGDGVIDLPLMRSWMEKVGYRGFHEVEILSSGNWWQRDPDEVLATCRVRHQTAC
;
A
#
# COMPACT_ATOMS: atom_id res chain seq x y z
N GLN A 1 16.46 -6.77 1.89
CA GLN A 1 16.10 -6.65 3.32
C GLN A 1 15.02 -7.66 3.73
N ILE A 2 13.97 -7.86 2.90
CA ILE A 2 12.88 -8.84 3.13
C ILE A 2 13.41 -10.26 3.37
N GLU A 3 14.22 -10.80 2.46
CA GLU A 3 14.84 -12.13 2.59
C GLU A 3 15.67 -12.29 3.87
N ARG A 4 16.47 -11.27 4.20
CA ARG A 4 17.25 -11.25 5.45
C ARG A 4 16.36 -11.28 6.68
N ALA A 5 15.20 -10.61 6.66
CA ALA A 5 14.27 -10.55 7.78
C ALA A 5 13.67 -11.94 8.06
N GLY A 6 13.20 -12.62 7.01
CA GLY A 6 12.50 -13.91 7.10
C GLY A 6 11.11 -13.77 7.73
N ASP A 7 10.34 -14.87 7.70
CA ASP A 7 8.99 -14.96 8.28
C ASP A 7 8.90 -14.54 9.75
N LYS A 8 9.95 -14.81 10.55
CA LYS A 8 9.96 -14.51 11.99
C LYS A 8 10.08 -13.02 12.33
N ARG A 9 10.50 -12.16 11.40
CA ARG A 9 10.72 -10.72 11.65
C ARG A 9 9.87 -9.80 10.77
N LEU A 10 9.11 -10.36 9.85
CA LEU A 10 8.15 -9.61 9.05
C LEU A 10 6.79 -9.71 9.74
N LEU A 11 6.43 -8.67 10.48
CA LEU A 11 5.24 -8.65 11.34
C LEU A 11 4.04 -7.94 10.70
N ALA A 12 4.29 -7.04 9.75
CA ALA A 12 3.26 -6.26 9.07
C ALA A 12 3.68 -5.96 7.63
N PHE A 13 2.70 -5.70 6.77
CA PHE A 13 2.90 -5.29 5.39
C PHE A 13 1.97 -4.12 5.06
N HIS A 14 2.50 -2.90 5.17
CA HIS A 14 1.74 -1.68 4.91
C HIS A 14 1.88 -1.32 3.43
N ILE A 15 0.77 -0.98 2.79
CA ILE A 15 0.69 -0.66 1.37
C ILE A 15 0.03 0.71 1.14
N CYS A 16 0.60 1.42 0.19
CA CYS A 16 0.13 2.68 -0.40
C CYS A 16 0.84 2.83 -1.75
N ASP A 17 0.81 4.01 -2.36
CA ASP A 17 1.55 4.26 -3.59
C ASP A 17 2.35 5.58 -3.57
N TRP A 18 3.34 5.66 -4.46
CA TRP A 18 4.15 6.85 -4.68
C TRP A 18 3.64 7.61 -5.92
N LEU A 19 3.00 8.76 -5.70
CA LEU A 19 2.48 9.59 -6.78
C LEU A 19 3.62 10.29 -7.52
N VAL A 20 3.45 10.51 -8.83
CA VAL A 20 4.38 11.31 -9.64
C VAL A 20 3.60 12.42 -10.35
N PRO A 21 3.79 13.70 -9.96
CA PRO A 21 4.63 14.19 -8.86
C PRO A 21 4.01 13.89 -7.48
N THR A 22 4.86 13.68 -6.46
CA THR A 22 4.46 13.79 -5.04
C THR A 22 4.57 15.26 -4.64
N THR A 23 3.54 15.79 -4.00
CA THR A 23 3.38 17.22 -3.71
C THR A 23 3.58 17.57 -2.23
N ASP A 24 3.47 16.60 -1.32
CA ASP A 24 3.77 16.76 0.11
C ASP A 24 4.50 15.53 0.66
N LEU A 25 5.51 15.74 1.52
CA LEU A 25 6.37 14.65 2.02
C LEU A 25 5.69 13.72 3.02
N LEU A 26 4.59 14.16 3.65
CA LEU A 26 3.91 13.38 4.69
C LEU A 26 2.51 12.93 4.23
N THR A 27 1.76 13.84 3.64
CA THR A 27 0.31 13.74 3.44
C THR A 27 -0.10 13.71 1.97
N ASP A 28 0.75 13.17 1.10
CA ASP A 28 0.44 12.95 -0.32
C ASP A 28 0.77 11.52 -0.80
N ARG A 29 0.43 10.53 0.05
CA ARG A 29 0.49 9.12 -0.36
C ARG A 29 -0.65 8.81 -1.34
N GLY A 30 -0.36 7.98 -2.33
CA GLY A 30 -1.30 7.52 -3.33
C GLY A 30 -2.12 6.31 -2.89
N MET A 31 -3.30 6.15 -3.49
CA MET A 31 -4.03 4.89 -3.48
C MET A 31 -3.30 3.88 -4.37
N MET A 32 -3.29 2.60 -3.97
CA MET A 32 -2.60 1.55 -4.71
C MET A 32 -3.00 1.55 -6.19
N GLY A 33 -2.01 1.62 -7.07
CA GLY A 33 -2.18 1.66 -8.53
C GLY A 33 -2.33 3.07 -9.14
N ASP A 34 -2.38 4.14 -8.34
CA ASP A 34 -2.31 5.52 -8.86
C ASP A 34 -0.87 6.02 -9.02
N GLY A 35 0.09 5.35 -8.38
CA GLY A 35 1.49 5.74 -8.38
C GLY A 35 2.37 4.81 -9.21
N VAL A 36 3.63 4.70 -8.80
CA VAL A 36 4.67 3.98 -9.54
C VAL A 36 5.27 2.81 -8.75
N ILE A 37 4.76 2.46 -7.57
CA ILE A 37 5.25 1.32 -6.81
C ILE A 37 4.76 0.02 -7.46
N ASP A 38 5.68 -0.91 -7.72
CA ASP A 38 5.34 -2.28 -8.14
C ASP A 38 4.92 -3.13 -6.93
N LEU A 39 3.67 -2.93 -6.48
CA LEU A 39 3.08 -3.62 -5.34
C LEU A 39 2.99 -5.14 -5.54
N PRO A 40 2.58 -5.68 -6.72
CA PRO A 40 2.56 -7.12 -6.95
C PRO A 40 3.94 -7.76 -6.79
N LEU A 41 5.01 -7.10 -7.26
CA LEU A 41 6.37 -7.59 -7.06
C LEU A 41 6.76 -7.59 -5.58
N MET A 42 6.50 -6.51 -4.85
CA MET A 42 6.78 -6.45 -3.40
C MET A 42 6.02 -7.52 -2.62
N ARG A 43 4.73 -7.71 -2.93
CA ARG A 43 3.91 -8.79 -2.37
C ARG A 43 4.53 -10.16 -2.64
N SER A 44 4.97 -10.42 -3.87
CA SER A 44 5.59 -11.70 -4.24
C SER A 44 6.82 -12.02 -3.37
N TRP A 45 7.62 -11.00 -3.02
CA TRP A 45 8.78 -11.17 -2.15
C TRP A 45 8.38 -11.48 -0.71
N MET A 46 7.35 -10.80 -0.18
CA MET A 46 6.80 -11.05 1.16
C MET A 46 6.23 -12.48 1.27
N GLU A 47 5.44 -12.90 0.29
CA GLU A 47 4.85 -14.24 0.26
C GLU A 47 5.91 -15.33 0.11
N LYS A 48 6.95 -15.09 -0.72
CA LYS A 48 8.08 -16.01 -0.94
C LYS A 48 8.84 -16.32 0.35
N VAL A 49 9.00 -15.35 1.24
CA VAL A 49 9.70 -15.54 2.52
C VAL A 49 8.79 -16.06 3.64
N GLY A 50 7.53 -16.36 3.34
CA GLY A 50 6.60 -17.00 4.26
C GLY A 50 5.63 -16.06 4.98
N TYR A 51 5.57 -14.77 4.65
CA TYR A 51 4.55 -13.88 5.23
C TYR A 51 3.15 -14.30 4.79
N ARG A 52 2.22 -14.41 5.75
CA ARG A 52 0.80 -14.81 5.53
C ARG A 52 -0.19 -13.89 6.27
N GLY A 53 0.30 -12.77 6.80
CA GLY A 53 -0.53 -11.78 7.50
C GLY A 53 -1.36 -10.92 6.53
N PHE A 54 -2.11 -9.97 7.10
CA PHE A 54 -2.90 -9.02 6.32
C PHE A 54 -2.01 -7.97 5.63
N HIS A 55 -2.59 -7.33 4.60
CA HIS A 55 -2.04 -6.15 3.96
C HIS A 55 -2.76 -4.93 4.54
N GLU A 56 -2.02 -4.02 5.14
CA GLU A 56 -2.57 -2.85 5.80
C GLU A 56 -2.52 -1.64 4.85
N VAL A 57 -3.67 -1.10 4.47
CA VAL A 57 -3.72 0.09 3.62
C VAL A 57 -3.48 1.34 4.47
N GLU A 58 -2.36 2.04 4.25
CA GLU A 58 -1.97 3.21 5.05
C GLU A 58 -1.72 4.44 4.15
N ILE A 59 -2.76 5.26 3.99
CA ILE A 59 -2.75 6.43 3.10
C ILE A 59 -2.94 7.72 3.90
N LEU A 60 -1.88 8.53 3.94
CA LEU A 60 -1.92 9.91 4.43
C LEU A 60 -2.10 10.83 3.21
N SER A 61 -3.30 11.40 3.01
CA SER A 61 -3.63 12.15 1.79
C SER A 61 -4.55 13.33 2.08
N SER A 62 -3.94 14.42 2.55
CA SER A 62 -4.67 15.63 2.99
C SER A 62 -5.32 16.37 1.83
N GLY A 63 -4.71 16.33 0.64
CA GLY A 63 -5.19 16.99 -0.58
C GLY A 63 -6.23 16.20 -1.38
N ASN A 64 -6.52 14.95 -1.02
CA ASN A 64 -7.43 14.09 -1.80
C ASN A 64 -8.23 13.12 -0.91
N TRP A 65 -7.66 11.98 -0.50
CA TRP A 65 -8.46 10.88 0.08
C TRP A 65 -9.10 11.20 1.43
N TRP A 66 -8.51 12.11 2.23
CA TRP A 66 -9.13 12.57 3.49
C TRP A 66 -10.35 13.48 3.27
N GLN A 67 -10.52 14.03 2.07
CA GLN A 67 -11.62 14.94 1.74
C GLN A 67 -12.83 14.22 1.12
N ARG A 68 -12.69 12.91 0.86
CA ARG A 68 -13.70 12.08 0.21
C ARG A 68 -14.57 11.36 1.23
N ASP A 69 -15.69 10.84 0.74
CA ASP A 69 -16.57 10.03 1.56
C ASP A 69 -15.84 8.76 2.05
N PRO A 70 -15.86 8.43 3.36
CA PRO A 70 -15.15 7.28 3.89
C PRO A 70 -15.58 5.93 3.29
N ASP A 71 -16.86 5.76 2.93
CA ASP A 71 -17.34 4.51 2.33
C ASP A 71 -16.80 4.36 0.90
N GLU A 72 -16.71 5.47 0.16
CA GLU A 72 -16.04 5.50 -1.14
C GLU A 72 -14.55 5.14 -1.03
N VAL A 73 -13.86 5.69 -0.02
CA VAL A 73 -12.44 5.40 0.23
C VAL A 73 -12.26 3.91 0.50
N LEU A 74 -13.05 3.32 1.40
CA LEU A 74 -12.96 1.90 1.73
C LEU A 74 -13.32 0.98 0.55
N ALA A 75 -14.36 1.33 -0.21
CA ALA A 75 -14.73 0.60 -1.42
C ALA A 75 -13.58 0.63 -2.45
N THR A 76 -12.92 1.79 -2.61
CA THR A 76 -11.78 1.94 -3.50
C THR A 76 -10.58 1.14 -3.02
N CYS A 77 -10.23 1.18 -1.72
CA CYS A 77 -9.18 0.36 -1.13
C CYS A 77 -9.36 -1.12 -1.47
N ARG A 78 -10.59 -1.64 -1.33
CA ARG A 78 -10.91 -3.04 -1.66
C ARG A 78 -10.68 -3.35 -3.13
N VAL A 79 -11.19 -2.51 -4.03
CA VAL A 79 -11.02 -2.72 -5.48
C VAL A 79 -9.54 -2.68 -5.85
N ARG A 80 -8.80 -1.67 -5.37
CA ARG A 80 -7.39 -1.48 -5.70
C ARG A 80 -6.50 -2.56 -5.10
N HIS A 81 -6.81 -3.06 -3.91
CA HIS A 81 -6.15 -4.24 -3.35
C HIS A 81 -6.29 -5.46 -4.26
N GLN A 82 -7.45 -5.66 -4.88
CA GLN A 82 -7.69 -6.80 -5.76
C GLN A 82 -7.02 -6.65 -7.14
N THR A 83 -6.90 -5.41 -7.65
CA THR A 83 -6.45 -5.16 -9.03
C THR A 83 -5.01 -4.71 -9.15
N ALA A 84 -4.41 -4.17 -8.09
CA ALA A 84 -3.11 -3.51 -8.14
C ALA A 84 -2.11 -4.02 -7.08
N CYS A 85 -2.47 -4.98 -6.22
CA CYS A 85 -1.61 -5.47 -5.14
C CYS A 85 -1.28 -6.97 -5.23
#